data_AF-A0A359M4Y9-F1
#
_entry.id   AF-A0A359M4Y9-F1
#
_cell.length_a   1.000
_cell.length_b   1.000
_cell.length_c   1.000
_cell.angle_alpha   90.00
_cell.angle_beta   90.00
_cell.angle_gamma   90.00
#
_symmetry.space_group_name_H-M   'P 1'
#
loop_
_entity.id
_entity.type
_entity.pdbx_description
1 polymer ?
#
loop_
_entity_poly.entity_id
_entity_poly.type
_entity_poly.pdbx_seq_one_letter_code
_entity_poly.pdbx_strand_id
1 'polypeptide(L)'
;MRALLDILKPGEPDWDLASAIDPARLPAHVAIIMDGNGRWARSRNLPRVAGHRAGVEPVRSSVETCARLGIQALTLYAFSIENWKRPRTEVDTLWLLLRYYLRQELPNLMKNGIRLAAIGRIDELPRNVRKELEDAVRRTESNDGLKVNLAINYGGRAELVDAVNA
;
A
#
# COMPACT_ATOMS: atom_id res chain seq x y z
N MET A 1 3.39 2.42 19.93
CA MET A 1 4.75 2.09 20.42
C MET A 1 4.81 0.82 21.26
N ARG A 2 4.12 0.72 22.40
CA ARG A 2 4.14 -0.49 23.26
C ARG A 2 3.81 -1.78 22.49
N ALA A 3 2.73 -1.74 21.69
CA ALA A 3 2.33 -2.85 20.83
C ALA A 3 3.38 -3.27 19.77
N LEU A 4 4.30 -2.38 19.38
CA LEU A 4 5.42 -2.73 18.49
C LEU A 4 6.54 -3.41 19.28
N LEU A 5 6.90 -2.89 20.44
CA LEU A 5 7.95 -3.48 21.28
C LEU A 5 7.57 -4.86 21.82
N ASP A 6 6.27 -5.10 22.08
CA ASP A 6 5.78 -6.39 22.59
C ASP A 6 5.96 -7.56 21.60
N ILE A 7 6.10 -7.28 20.30
CA ILE A 7 6.31 -8.29 19.25
C ILE A 7 7.77 -8.40 18.80
N LEU A 8 8.61 -7.44 19.19
CA LEU A 8 10.03 -7.42 18.88
C LEU A 8 10.81 -8.05 20.03
N LYS A 9 11.90 -8.75 19.70
CA LYS A 9 12.71 -9.41 20.71
C LYS A 9 13.74 -8.43 21.30
N PRO A 10 13.79 -8.24 22.64
CA PRO A 10 14.76 -7.35 23.27
C PRO A 10 16.20 -7.66 22.88
N GLY A 11 16.95 -6.62 22.51
CA GLY A 11 18.37 -6.70 22.09
C GLY A 11 18.60 -7.12 20.64
N GLU A 12 17.55 -7.28 19.83
CA GLU A 12 17.69 -7.41 18.37
C GLU A 12 17.64 -6.03 17.68
N PRO A 13 18.26 -5.87 16.49
CA PRO A 13 18.38 -4.56 15.84
C PRO A 13 17.07 -3.80 15.68
N ASP A 14 15.99 -4.49 15.33
CA ASP A 14 14.66 -3.87 15.17
C ASP A 14 14.09 -3.37 16.50
N TRP A 15 14.35 -4.08 17.60
CA TRP A 15 13.93 -3.66 18.94
C TRP A 15 14.69 -2.42 19.39
N ASP A 16 16.00 -2.38 19.15
CA ASP A 16 16.84 -1.23 19.48
C ASP A 16 16.41 0.00 18.67
N LEU A 17 16.17 -0.17 17.37
CA LEU A 17 15.64 0.88 16.50
C LEU A 17 14.28 1.38 16.97
N ALA A 18 13.34 0.47 17.26
CA ALA A 18 12.00 0.84 17.73
C ALA A 18 12.04 1.56 19.09
N SER A 19 12.94 1.15 19.99
CA SER A 19 13.09 1.75 21.32
C SER A 19 13.72 3.14 21.29
N ALA A 20 14.50 3.44 20.24
CA ALA A 20 15.09 4.76 20.02
C ALA A 20 14.11 5.78 19.40
N ILE A 21 12.93 5.35 18.96
CA ILE A 21 11.94 6.26 18.37
C ILE A 21 11.27 7.09 19.46
N ASP A 22 11.32 8.40 19.30
CA ASP A 22 10.55 9.34 20.11
C ASP A 22 9.10 9.43 19.58
N PRO A 23 8.09 8.96 20.34
CA PRO A 23 6.69 8.99 19.89
C PRO A 23 6.16 10.40 19.60
N ALA A 24 6.71 11.43 20.24
CA ALA A 24 6.28 12.82 20.03
C ALA A 24 6.75 13.40 18.69
N ARG A 25 7.70 12.73 18.01
CA ARG A 25 8.27 13.15 16.72
C ARG A 25 7.89 12.24 15.56
N LEU A 26 6.89 11.38 15.74
CA LEU A 26 6.40 10.53 14.66
C LEU A 26 5.76 11.38 13.55
N PRO A 27 6.00 11.05 12.26
CA PRO A 27 5.32 11.71 11.17
C PRO A 27 3.82 11.37 11.22
N ALA A 28 2.96 12.36 10.98
CA ALA A 28 1.53 12.10 10.84
C ALA A 28 1.23 11.23 9.60
N HIS A 29 2.04 11.36 8.54
CA HIS A 29 1.84 10.69 7.26
C HIS A 29 3.16 10.21 6.66
N VAL A 30 3.20 8.95 6.25
CA VAL A 30 4.30 8.35 5.48
C VAL A 30 3.83 8.02 4.06
N ALA A 31 4.66 8.25 3.04
CA ALA A 31 4.41 7.81 1.67
C ALA A 31 5.52 6.87 1.20
N ILE A 32 5.17 5.73 0.60
CA ILE A 32 6.10 4.72 0.12
C ILE A 32 5.94 4.51 -1.38
N ILE A 33 7.05 4.67 -2.11
CA ILE A 33 7.17 4.27 -3.50
C ILE A 33 7.72 2.84 -3.55
N MET A 34 6.88 1.89 -3.94
CA MET A 34 7.18 0.46 -3.89
C MET A 34 7.94 0.00 -5.15
N ASP A 35 9.09 0.63 -5.43
CA ASP A 35 9.93 0.29 -6.58
C ASP A 35 10.85 -0.90 -6.30
N GLY A 36 11.35 -1.54 -7.36
CA GLY A 36 12.38 -2.58 -7.29
C GLY A 36 11.88 -3.99 -7.58
N ASN A 37 10.56 -4.24 -7.59
CA ASN A 37 9.98 -5.57 -7.85
C ASN A 37 10.55 -6.24 -9.12
N GLY A 38 10.59 -5.50 -10.23
CA GLY A 38 11.13 -6.02 -11.49
C GLY A 38 12.65 -6.27 -11.47
N ARG A 39 13.41 -5.43 -10.75
CA ARG A 39 14.87 -5.59 -10.58
C ARG A 39 15.19 -6.78 -9.69
N TRP A 40 14.44 -6.94 -8.59
CA TRP A 40 14.53 -8.07 -7.66
C TRP A 40 14.25 -9.41 -8.36
N ALA A 41 13.24 -9.46 -9.22
CA ALA A 41 12.93 -10.67 -9.99
C ALA A 41 14.05 -10.99 -10.98
N ARG A 42 14.54 -9.98 -11.71
CA ARG A 42 15.65 -10.13 -12.68
C ARG A 42 16.92 -10.64 -12.01
N SER A 43 17.29 -10.12 -10.84
CA SER A 43 18.51 -10.54 -10.13
C SER A 43 18.46 -11.99 -9.64
N ARG A 44 17.29 -12.63 -9.71
CA ARG A 44 17.03 -14.03 -9.30
C ARG A 44 16.64 -14.92 -10.48
N ASN A 45 16.76 -14.43 -11.71
CA ASN A 45 16.28 -15.12 -12.92
C ASN A 45 14.80 -15.53 -12.86
N LEU A 46 13.97 -14.71 -12.20
CA LEU A 46 12.53 -14.92 -12.06
C LEU A 46 11.74 -14.00 -13.00
N PRO A 47 10.52 -14.39 -13.41
CA PRO A 47 9.62 -13.51 -14.14
C PRO A 47 9.23 -12.29 -13.28
N ARG A 48 9.00 -11.12 -13.90
CA ARG A 48 8.64 -9.87 -13.19
C ARG A 48 7.47 -10.02 -12.21
N VAL A 49 6.49 -10.85 -12.56
CA VAL A 49 5.32 -11.17 -11.74
C VAL A 49 5.72 -11.74 -10.38
N ALA A 50 6.79 -12.54 -10.31
CA ALA A 50 7.29 -13.07 -9.04
C ALA A 50 7.78 -11.94 -8.10
N GLY A 51 8.37 -10.88 -8.66
CA GLY A 51 8.74 -9.69 -7.90
C GLY A 51 7.52 -8.95 -7.34
N HIS A 52 6.46 -8.81 -8.12
CA HIS A 52 5.21 -8.21 -7.63
C HIS A 52 4.58 -9.04 -6.51
N ARG A 53 4.64 -10.38 -6.58
CA ARG A 53 4.21 -11.26 -5.49
C ARG A 53 5.08 -11.13 -4.25
N ALA A 54 6.39 -11.03 -4.42
CA ALA A 54 7.33 -10.82 -3.31
C ALA A 54 7.13 -9.46 -2.63
N GLY A 55 6.66 -8.45 -3.37
CA GLY A 55 6.37 -7.11 -2.85
C GLY A 55 5.19 -7.04 -1.86
N VAL A 56 4.38 -8.08 -1.74
CA VAL A 56 3.21 -8.10 -0.85
C VAL A 56 3.61 -8.13 0.62
N GLU A 57 4.60 -8.94 0.96
CA GLU A 57 5.03 -9.11 2.35
C GLU A 57 5.63 -7.80 2.92
N PRO A 58 6.52 -7.09 2.21
CA PRO A 58 6.98 -5.77 2.63
C PRO A 58 5.84 -4.75 2.81
N VAL A 59 4.81 -4.80 1.95
CA VAL A 59 3.64 -3.93 2.07
C VAL A 59 2.86 -4.25 3.33
N ARG A 60 2.55 -5.53 3.58
CA ARG A 60 1.84 -5.95 4.79
C ARG A 60 2.61 -5.53 6.04
N SER A 61 3.90 -5.83 6.09
CA SER A 61 4.80 -5.44 7.19
C SER A 61 4.80 -3.92 7.41
N SER A 62 4.89 -3.12 6.35
CA SER A 62 4.86 -1.66 6.44
C SER A 62 3.55 -1.13 7.00
N VAL A 63 2.41 -1.67 6.54
CA VAL A 63 1.06 -1.31 7.01
C VAL A 63 0.88 -1.66 8.48
N GLU A 64 1.21 -2.89 8.87
CA GLU A 64 1.12 -3.35 10.27
C GLU A 64 2.02 -2.54 11.19
N THR A 65 3.24 -2.22 10.74
CA THR A 65 4.19 -1.43 11.51
C THR A 65 3.69 -0.01 11.71
N CYS A 66 3.19 0.65 10.67
CA CYS A 66 2.58 1.97 10.77
C CYS A 66 1.40 1.97 11.76
N ALA A 67 0.54 0.95 11.70
CA ALA A 67 -0.58 0.80 12.63
C ALA A 67 -0.10 0.64 14.09
N ARG A 68 0.90 -0.22 14.36
CA ARG A 68 1.47 -0.44 15.71
C ARG A 68 2.22 0.78 16.26
N LEU A 69 2.84 1.56 15.37
CA LEU A 69 3.50 2.82 15.72
C LEU A 69 2.49 3.92 16.09
N GLY A 70 1.27 3.86 15.55
CA GLY A 70 0.27 4.91 15.71
C GLY A 70 0.40 6.01 14.66
N ILE A 71 0.99 5.71 13.49
CA ILE A 71 0.98 6.60 12.34
C ILE A 71 -0.46 6.80 11.88
N GLN A 72 -0.83 8.05 11.55
CA GLN A 72 -2.21 8.38 11.21
C GLN A 72 -2.54 8.03 9.74
N ALA A 73 -1.59 8.24 8.84
CA ALA A 73 -1.76 7.97 7.42
C ALA A 73 -0.54 7.30 6.76
N LEU A 74 -0.82 6.39 5.83
CA LEU A 74 0.16 5.74 4.97
C LEU A 74 -0.32 5.81 3.52
N THR A 75 0.48 6.37 2.61
CA THR A 75 0.23 6.30 1.16
C THR A 75 1.14 5.27 0.52
N LEU A 76 0.55 4.34 -0.22
CA LEU A 76 1.27 3.33 -0.99
C LEU A 76 1.12 3.60 -2.48
N TYR A 77 2.25 3.81 -3.18
CA TYR A 77 2.22 4.06 -4.62
C TYR A 77 2.15 2.76 -5.42
N ALA A 78 0.93 2.30 -5.67
CA ALA A 78 0.66 0.97 -6.22
C ALA A 78 0.71 0.92 -7.76
N PHE A 79 0.18 1.93 -8.44
CA PHE A 79 0.18 1.98 -9.90
C PHE A 79 0.22 3.43 -10.39
N SER A 80 1.20 3.77 -11.23
CA SER A 80 1.32 5.12 -11.80
C SER A 80 0.66 5.24 -13.16
N ILE A 81 0.25 6.45 -13.56
CA ILE A 81 -0.26 6.73 -14.91
C ILE A 81 0.77 6.33 -15.98
N GLU A 82 2.06 6.46 -15.70
CA GLU A 82 3.13 6.05 -16.61
C GLU A 82 3.20 4.53 -16.82
N ASN A 83 2.57 3.73 -15.96
CA ASN A 83 2.55 2.26 -16.11
C ASN A 83 1.69 1.81 -17.30
N TRP A 84 0.82 2.67 -17.86
CA TRP A 84 0.12 2.39 -19.12
C TRP A 84 1.07 2.23 -20.32
N LYS A 85 2.32 2.72 -20.22
CA LYS A 85 3.35 2.53 -21.27
C LYS A 85 3.93 1.11 -21.31
N ARG A 86 3.58 0.25 -20.34
CA ARG A 86 4.04 -1.15 -20.29
C ARG A 86 3.23 -2.03 -21.25
N PRO A 87 3.72 -3.24 -21.60
CA PRO A 87 2.95 -4.19 -22.39
C PRO A 87 1.59 -4.48 -21.74
N ARG A 88 0.53 -4.56 -22.56
CA ARG A 88 -0.86 -4.74 -22.09
C ARG A 88 -1.02 -5.97 -21.20
N THR A 89 -0.35 -7.06 -21.53
CA THR A 89 -0.33 -8.30 -20.72
C THR A 89 0.26 -8.11 -19.33
N GLU A 90 1.28 -7.25 -19.18
CA GLU A 90 1.84 -6.89 -17.86
C GLU A 90 0.82 -6.07 -17.07
N VAL A 91 0.18 -5.08 -17.71
CA VAL A 91 -0.85 -4.24 -17.08
C VAL A 91 -2.04 -5.09 -16.60
N ASP A 92 -2.55 -5.99 -17.44
CA ASP A 92 -3.65 -6.89 -17.08
C ASP A 92 -3.28 -7.81 -15.90
N THR A 93 -2.01 -8.25 -15.84
CA THR A 93 -1.50 -9.03 -14.71
C THR A 93 -1.47 -8.22 -13.42
N LEU A 94 -1.08 -6.94 -13.48
CA LEU A 94 -1.08 -6.06 -12.32
C LEU A 94 -2.49 -5.84 -11.78
N TRP A 95 -3.49 -5.71 -12.66
CA TRP A 95 -4.89 -5.63 -12.28
C TRP A 95 -5.42 -6.89 -11.62
N LEU A 96 -5.04 -8.07 -12.14
CA LEU A 96 -5.39 -9.34 -11.53
C LEU A 96 -4.79 -9.47 -10.12
N LEU A 97 -3.51 -9.10 -9.96
CA LEU A 97 -2.84 -9.11 -8.67
C LEU A 97 -3.48 -8.14 -7.67
N LEU A 98 -3.78 -6.91 -8.10
CA LEU A 98 -4.46 -5.93 -7.24
C LEU A 98 -5.78 -6.48 -6.70
N ARG A 99 -6.62 -7.06 -7.57
CA ARG A 99 -7.90 -7.67 -7.16
C ARG A 99 -7.69 -8.82 -6.17
N TYR A 100 -6.70 -9.67 -6.44
CA TYR A 100 -6.38 -10.79 -5.55
C TYR A 100 -5.95 -10.30 -4.17
N TYR A 101 -5.05 -9.32 -4.09
CA TYR A 101 -4.55 -8.80 -2.81
C TYR A 101 -5.58 -7.98 -2.05
N LEU A 102 -6.43 -7.20 -2.72
CA LEU A 102 -7.54 -6.50 -2.04
C LEU A 102 -8.43 -7.48 -1.28
N ARG A 103 -8.80 -8.60 -1.90
CA ARG A 103 -9.62 -9.64 -1.25
C ARG A 103 -8.88 -10.35 -0.13
N GLN A 104 -7.62 -10.69 -0.36
CA GLN A 104 -6.80 -11.42 0.60
C GLN A 104 -6.49 -10.58 1.86
N GLU A 105 -6.20 -9.29 1.70
CA GLU A 105 -5.80 -8.43 2.81
C GLU A 105 -6.98 -7.79 3.54
N LEU A 106 -8.18 -7.75 2.95
CA LEU A 106 -9.34 -7.13 3.59
C LEU A 106 -9.64 -7.66 5.00
N PRO A 107 -9.59 -8.97 5.30
CA PRO A 107 -9.70 -9.46 6.68
C PRO A 107 -8.64 -8.87 7.62
N ASN A 108 -7.40 -8.69 7.15
CA ASN A 108 -6.32 -8.08 7.93
C ASN A 108 -6.55 -6.58 8.13
N LEU A 109 -7.06 -5.87 7.12
CA LEU A 109 -7.43 -4.46 7.24
C LEU A 109 -8.51 -4.27 8.31
N MET A 110 -9.55 -5.11 8.29
CA MET A 110 -10.61 -5.10 9.30
C MET A 110 -10.09 -5.43 10.69
N LYS A 111 -9.28 -6.49 10.83
CA LYS A 111 -8.72 -6.92 12.11
C LYS A 111 -7.89 -5.83 12.79
N ASN A 112 -7.14 -5.05 12.00
CA ASN A 112 -6.26 -4.00 12.50
C ASN A 112 -6.92 -2.61 12.55
N GLY A 113 -8.23 -2.50 12.29
CA GLY A 113 -8.93 -1.22 12.27
C GLY A 113 -8.38 -0.25 11.22
N ILE A 114 -7.89 -0.76 10.09
CA ILE A 114 -7.31 0.06 9.02
C ILE A 114 -8.41 0.57 8.11
N ARG A 115 -8.43 1.88 7.85
CA ARG A 115 -9.34 2.51 6.89
C ARG A 115 -8.67 2.65 5.53
N LEU A 116 -9.16 1.93 4.53
CA LEU A 116 -8.64 2.02 3.17
C LEU A 116 -9.31 3.18 2.42
N ALA A 117 -8.50 3.94 1.69
CA ALA A 117 -8.93 4.93 0.71
C ALA A 117 -8.14 4.71 -0.59
N ALA A 118 -8.66 5.22 -1.70
CA ALA A 118 -7.99 5.19 -2.99
C ALA A 118 -7.85 6.61 -3.54
N ILE A 119 -6.71 6.91 -4.16
CA ILE A 119 -6.44 8.17 -4.85
C ILE A 119 -5.91 7.89 -6.25
N GLY A 120 -6.18 8.80 -7.19
CA GLY A 120 -5.86 8.68 -8.62
C GLY A 120 -7.12 8.57 -9.48
N ARG A 121 -6.94 8.20 -10.75
CA ARG A 121 -8.05 8.13 -11.72
C ARG A 121 -8.75 6.78 -11.65
N ILE A 122 -9.57 6.62 -10.61
CA ILE A 122 -10.25 5.36 -10.29
C ILE A 122 -11.30 4.99 -11.34
N ASP A 123 -11.92 5.98 -11.98
CA ASP A 123 -12.91 5.75 -13.04
C ASP A 123 -12.33 5.12 -14.31
N GLU A 124 -11.02 5.26 -14.54
CA GLU A 124 -10.31 4.67 -15.68
C GLU A 124 -9.91 3.20 -15.43
N LEU A 125 -10.11 2.68 -14.23
CA LEU A 125 -9.79 1.29 -13.91
C LEU A 125 -10.76 0.32 -14.61
N PRO A 126 -10.31 -0.90 -14.97
CA PRO A 126 -11.23 -1.94 -15.42
C PRO A 126 -12.36 -2.15 -14.41
N ARG A 127 -13.61 -2.26 -14.88
CA ARG A 127 -14.82 -2.30 -14.05
C ARG A 127 -14.75 -3.34 -12.91
N ASN A 128 -14.16 -4.50 -13.18
CA ASN A 128 -13.98 -5.57 -12.20
C ASN A 128 -12.92 -5.26 -11.14
N VAL A 129 -11.91 -4.44 -11.44
CA VAL A 129 -10.90 -3.96 -10.47
C VAL A 129 -11.52 -2.87 -9.60
N ARG A 130 -12.16 -1.89 -10.23
CA ARG A 130 -12.85 -0.79 -9.56
C ARG A 130 -13.84 -1.29 -8.52
N LYS A 131 -14.70 -2.26 -8.90
CA LYS A 131 -15.71 -2.84 -7.99
C LYS A 131 -15.10 -3.47 -6.74
N GLU A 132 -13.96 -4.17 -6.86
CA GLU A 132 -13.28 -4.77 -5.71
C GLU A 132 -12.64 -3.71 -4.80
N LEU A 133 -12.05 -2.68 -5.40
CA LEU A 133 -11.49 -1.56 -4.66
C LEU A 133 -12.56 -0.80 -3.88
N GLU A 134 -13.68 -0.48 -4.53
CA GLU A 134 -14.83 0.18 -3.89
C GLU A 134 -15.44 -0.67 -2.77
N ASP A 135 -15.52 -2.00 -2.92
CA ASP A 135 -15.96 -2.90 -1.85
C ASP A 135 -15.02 -2.83 -0.64
N ALA A 136 -13.71 -2.92 -0.86
CA ALA A 136 -12.72 -2.85 0.22
C ALA A 136 -12.73 -1.48 0.93
N VAL A 137 -12.84 -0.37 0.18
CA VAL A 137 -12.97 0.98 0.74
C VAL A 137 -14.24 1.10 1.59
N ARG A 138 -15.39 0.70 1.05
CA ARG A 138 -16.66 0.73 1.79
C ARG A 138 -16.59 -0.11 3.07
N ARG A 139 -16.09 -1.34 2.98
CA ARG A 139 -16.06 -2.26 4.13
C ARG A 139 -15.16 -1.77 5.26
N THR A 140 -14.17 -0.91 4.97
CA THR A 140 -13.24 -0.36 5.96
C THR A 140 -13.57 1.09 6.35
N GLU A 141 -14.67 1.66 5.86
CA GLU A 141 -14.95 3.10 5.99
C GLU A 141 -15.17 3.57 7.42
N SER A 142 -15.72 2.69 8.27
CA SER A 142 -16.00 2.94 9.68
C SER A 142 -14.81 2.70 10.60
N ASN A 143 -13.67 2.25 10.06
CA ASN A 143 -12.48 2.01 10.84
C ASN A 143 -11.81 3.35 11.23
N ASP A 144 -11.28 3.41 12.45
CA ASP A 144 -10.73 4.62 13.08
C ASP A 144 -9.21 4.57 13.32
N GLY A 145 -8.56 3.48 12.93
CA GLY A 145 -7.11 3.31 12.99
C GLY A 145 -6.39 3.95 11.79
N LEU A 146 -5.26 3.35 11.39
CA LEU A 146 -4.42 3.85 10.30
C LEU A 146 -5.24 4.06 9.02
N LYS A 147 -5.13 5.25 8.41
CA LYS A 147 -5.65 5.51 7.06
C LYS A 147 -4.63 5.07 6.02
N VAL A 148 -4.97 4.09 5.19
CA VAL A 148 -4.14 3.66 4.06
C VAL A 148 -4.70 4.24 2.77
N ASN A 149 -3.96 5.14 2.12
CA ASN A 149 -4.27 5.65 0.79
C ASN A 149 -3.54 4.82 -0.27
N LEU A 150 -4.29 4.11 -1.09
CA LEU A 150 -3.75 3.38 -2.22
C LEU A 150 -3.74 4.29 -3.46
N ALA A 151 -2.56 4.72 -3.88
CA ALA A 151 -2.40 5.53 -5.09
C ALA A 151 -2.37 4.62 -6.32
N ILE A 152 -3.49 4.59 -7.05
CA ILE A 152 -3.73 3.69 -8.20
C ILE A 152 -4.13 4.52 -9.40
N ASN A 153 -3.47 4.26 -10.54
CA ASN A 153 -3.59 5.10 -11.72
C ASN A 153 -3.39 6.59 -11.34
N TYR A 154 -2.39 6.81 -10.49
CA TYR A 154 -2.12 8.09 -9.86
C TYR A 154 -0.93 8.76 -10.54
N GLY A 155 -0.96 10.09 -10.60
CA GLY A 155 0.18 10.93 -10.92
C GLY A 155 -0.06 12.32 -10.36
N GLY A 156 0.88 12.84 -9.56
CA GLY A 156 0.66 14.09 -8.83
C GLY A 156 0.38 15.30 -9.73
N ARG A 157 1.00 15.35 -10.92
CA ARG A 157 0.68 16.39 -11.92
C ARG A 157 -0.75 16.26 -12.46
N ALA A 158 -1.21 15.04 -12.69
CA ALA A 158 -2.57 14.80 -13.15
C ALA A 158 -3.58 15.15 -12.06
N GLU A 159 -3.32 14.78 -10.80
CA GLU A 159 -4.16 15.16 -9.66
C GLU A 159 -4.30 16.68 -9.53
N LEU A 160 -3.21 17.44 -9.68
CA LEU A 160 -3.26 18.91 -9.66
C LEU A 160 -4.09 19.48 -10.82
N VAL A 161 -3.97 18.90 -12.02
CA VAL A 161 -4.77 19.33 -13.18
C VAL A 161 -6.25 19.01 -12.97
N ASP A 162 -6.56 17.80 -12.50
CA ASP A 162 -7.93 17.36 -12.24
C ASP A 162 -8.58 18.24 -11.16
N ALA A 163 -7.84 18.67 -10.13
CA ALA A 163 -8.32 19.59 -9.09
C ALA A 163 -8.60 21.01 -9.59
N VAL A 164 -7.83 21.52 -10.56
CA VAL A 164 -8.05 22.86 -11.16
C VAL A 164 -9.25 22.86 -12.11
N ASN A 165 -9.57 21.72 -12.71
CA ASN A 165 -10.68 21.59 -13.67
C ASN A 165 -12.04 21.25 -13.03
N ALA A 166 -12.08 20.96 -11.72
CA ALA A 166 -13.28 20.60 -10.98
C ALA A 166 -14.08 21.82 -10.50
#